data_AF-A0A1M5ZIL5-F1
#
_entry.id   AF-A0A1M5ZIL5-F1
#
_cell.length_a   1.000
_cell.length_b   1.000
_cell.length_c   1.000
_cell.angle_alpha   90.00
_cell.angle_beta   90.00
_cell.angle_gamma   90.00
#
_symmetry.space_group_name_H-M   'P 1'
#
loop_
_entity.id
_entity.type
_entity.pdbx_description
1 polymer ?
#
loop_
_entity_poly.entity_id
_entity_poly.type
_entity_poly.pdbx_seq_one_letter_code
_entity_poly.pdbx_strand_id
1 'polypeptide(L)'
;MPANITLDDQVSFVTDPVNPCSGTDFTVTWQEKNVGDESSADYQDIFDMDDQGSGDSRSVSCSALGAGESVARSTTFNLPAGNYTMSLVINGRGPLSLGNVIIDDCV
;
A
#
# COMPACT_ATOMS: atom_id res chain seq x y z
N MET A 1 24.33 -7.03 3.35
CA MET A 1 23.69 -5.70 3.34
C MET A 1 22.60 -5.68 4.41
N PRO A 2 22.39 -4.56 5.13
CA PRO A 2 21.32 -4.50 6.13
C PRO A 2 19.96 -4.73 5.47
N ALA A 3 18.95 -5.09 6.26
CA ALA A 3 17.58 -5.25 5.77
C ALA A 3 17.13 -4.02 4.98
N ASN A 4 16.56 -4.25 3.80
CA ASN A 4 16.05 -3.21 2.92
C ASN A 4 14.75 -3.70 2.31
N ILE A 5 13.64 -3.20 2.84
CA ILE A 5 12.30 -3.60 2.40
C ILE A 5 11.85 -2.65 1.31
N THR A 6 11.48 -3.20 0.16
CA THR A 6 11.00 -2.47 -1.00
C THR A 6 9.74 -3.11 -1.54
N LEU A 7 9.03 -2.41 -2.42
CA LEU A 7 7.98 -3.03 -3.24
C LEU A 7 8.62 -4.13 -4.10
N ASP A 8 7.98 -5.28 -4.19
CA ASP A 8 8.45 -6.39 -5.02
C ASP A 8 8.16 -6.09 -6.48
N ASP A 9 9.20 -5.99 -7.30
CA ASP A 9 9.09 -5.61 -8.72
C ASP A 9 8.44 -6.70 -9.59
N GLN A 10 8.35 -7.93 -9.08
CA GLN A 10 7.76 -9.07 -9.77
C GLN A 10 6.23 -9.17 -9.60
N VAL A 11 5.62 -8.39 -8.71
CA VAL A 11 4.20 -8.54 -8.35
C VAL A 11 3.46 -7.20 -8.38
N SER A 12 2.25 -7.21 -8.95
CA SER A 12 1.40 -6.02 -9.09
C SER A 12 0.65 -5.65 -7.82
N PHE A 13 0.42 -4.35 -7.64
CA PHE A 13 -0.59 -3.81 -6.74
C PHE A 13 -2.00 -4.20 -7.20
N VAL A 14 -2.89 -4.51 -6.26
CA VAL A 14 -4.28 -4.93 -6.55
C VAL A 14 -5.26 -4.19 -5.64
N THR A 15 -6.33 -3.65 -6.24
CA THR A 15 -7.55 -3.21 -5.56
C THR A 15 -8.63 -4.27 -5.71
N ASP A 16 -9.38 -4.52 -4.62
CA ASP A 16 -10.57 -5.38 -4.65
C ASP A 16 -11.74 -4.68 -3.94
N PRO A 17 -12.83 -4.34 -4.65
CA PRO A 17 -13.00 -4.47 -6.10
C PRO A 17 -12.09 -3.51 -6.89
N VAL A 18 -11.83 -3.83 -8.17
CA VAL A 18 -10.99 -3.00 -9.07
C VAL A 18 -11.63 -1.63 -9.34
N ASN A 19 -12.97 -1.57 -9.30
CA ASN A 19 -13.77 -0.35 -9.43
C ASN A 19 -14.58 -0.17 -8.15
N PRO A 20 -13.98 0.38 -7.09
CA PRO A 20 -14.67 0.59 -5.82
C PRO A 20 -15.77 1.64 -5.95
N CYS A 21 -16.85 1.39 -5.22
CA CYS A 21 -17.98 2.30 -5.13
C CYS A 21 -17.82 3.22 -3.92
N SER A 22 -18.22 4.48 -4.08
CA SER A 22 -18.28 5.47 -3.02
C SER A 22 -18.98 4.94 -1.77
N GLY A 23 -18.36 5.12 -0.61
CA GLY A 23 -18.90 4.70 0.67
C GLY A 23 -18.89 3.18 0.93
N THR A 24 -18.26 2.40 0.04
CA THR A 24 -18.05 0.96 0.24
C THR A 24 -16.60 0.66 0.55
N ASP A 25 -16.38 -0.40 1.32
CA ASP A 25 -15.04 -0.86 1.66
C ASP A 25 -14.39 -1.47 0.41
N PHE A 26 -13.14 -1.08 0.17
CA PHE A 26 -12.27 -1.74 -0.80
C PHE A 26 -10.91 -1.99 -0.17
N THR A 27 -10.30 -3.12 -0.54
CA THR A 27 -9.01 -3.54 -0.03
C THR A 27 -7.93 -3.28 -1.07
N VAL A 28 -6.83 -2.69 -0.61
CA VAL A 28 -5.61 -2.56 -1.38
C VAL A 28 -4.61 -3.59 -0.88
N THR A 29 -3.95 -4.29 -1.80
CA THR A 29 -2.92 -5.29 -1.50
C THR A 29 -1.66 -4.98 -2.28
N TRP A 30 -0.50 -5.03 -1.61
CA TRP A 30 0.81 -4.86 -2.21
C TRP A 30 1.78 -5.94 -1.73
N GLN A 31 2.80 -6.20 -2.53
CA GLN A 31 3.83 -7.18 -2.22
C GLN A 31 5.12 -6.45 -1.83
N GLU A 32 5.67 -6.80 -0.69
CA GLU A 32 6.96 -6.29 -0.22
C GLU A 32 8.01 -7.39 -0.30
N LYS A 33 9.26 -6.98 -0.43
CA LYS A 33 10.42 -7.86 -0.44
C LYS A 33 11.57 -7.26 0.34
N ASN A 34 12.23 -8.08 1.16
CA ASN A 34 13.51 -7.70 1.76
C ASN A 34 14.65 -8.03 0.78
N VAL A 35 15.19 -7.01 0.12
CA VAL A 35 16.32 -7.12 -0.81
C VAL A 35 17.68 -7.03 -0.11
N GLY A 36 17.69 -6.95 1.23
CA GLY A 36 18.90 -7.06 2.05
C GLY A 36 19.26 -8.52 2.36
N ASP A 37 20.43 -8.70 3.00
CA ASP A 37 20.94 -10.02 3.38
C ASP A 37 20.69 -10.36 4.87
N GLU A 38 20.02 -9.45 5.59
CA GLU A 38 19.69 -9.58 7.01
C GLU A 38 18.16 -9.51 7.20
N SER A 39 17.66 -10.12 8.27
CA SER A 39 16.24 -9.99 8.65
C SER A 39 15.95 -8.58 9.16
N SER A 40 14.76 -8.05 8.85
CA SER A 40 14.31 -6.78 9.45
C SER A 40 13.82 -6.99 10.88
N ALA A 41 13.74 -5.90 11.65
CA ALA A 41 12.85 -5.86 12.81
C ALA A 41 11.39 -5.66 12.35
N ASP A 42 10.44 -5.70 13.28
CA ASP A 42 9.09 -5.18 13.03
C ASP A 42 9.15 -3.72 12.60
N TYR A 43 8.27 -3.33 11.69
CA TYR A 43 8.26 -2.02 11.07
C TYR A 43 6.84 -1.53 10.82
N GLN A 44 6.73 -0.34 10.24
CA GLN A 44 5.46 0.27 9.89
C GLN A 44 5.53 0.85 8.49
N ASP A 45 4.45 0.64 7.75
CA ASP A 45 4.21 1.29 6.46
C ASP A 45 3.11 2.33 6.59
N ILE A 46 3.11 3.28 5.67
CA ILE A 46 2.07 4.31 5.55
C ILE A 46 1.54 4.24 4.12
N PHE A 47 0.26 3.91 3.98
CA PHE A 47 -0.46 3.91 2.72
C PHE A 47 -1.34 5.15 2.67
N ASP A 48 -1.09 6.01 1.68
CA ASP A 48 -1.78 7.28 1.52
C ASP A 48 -2.64 7.27 0.25
N MET A 49 -3.87 7.74 0.38
CA MET A 49 -4.84 7.96 -0.69
C MET A 49 -5.15 9.46 -0.74
N ASP A 50 -4.62 10.16 -1.73
CA ASP A 50 -4.75 11.63 -1.84
C ASP A 50 -5.68 12.02 -3.00
N ASP A 51 -6.78 12.72 -2.72
CA ASP A 51 -7.52 13.49 -3.72
C ASP A 51 -7.19 14.99 -3.57
N GLN A 52 -7.34 15.76 -4.65
CA GLN A 52 -6.94 17.17 -4.71
C GLN A 52 -7.65 18.11 -3.70
N GLY A 53 -8.48 17.61 -2.76
CA GLY A 53 -9.06 18.35 -1.64
C GLY A 53 -9.14 17.59 -0.29
N SER A 54 -9.02 16.25 -0.25
CA SER A 54 -9.09 15.39 0.93
C SER A 54 -8.33 14.08 0.70
N GLY A 55 -7.65 13.57 1.72
CA GLY A 55 -6.99 12.27 1.66
C GLY A 55 -7.21 11.44 2.91
N ASP A 56 -6.97 10.14 2.81
CA ASP A 56 -6.92 9.24 3.97
C ASP A 56 -5.57 8.52 4.01
N SER A 57 -5.05 8.34 5.21
CA SER A 57 -3.74 7.74 5.47
C SER A 57 -3.92 6.57 6.42
N ARG A 58 -3.34 5.43 6.08
CA ARG A 58 -3.39 4.20 6.89
C ARG A 58 -2.00 3.75 7.26
N SER A 59 -1.73 3.72 8.56
CA SER A 59 -0.54 3.07 9.09
C SER A 59 -0.77 1.56 9.20
N VAL A 60 0.14 0.76 8.65
CA VAL A 60 0.10 -0.70 8.69
C VAL A 60 1.29 -1.21 9.49
N SER A 61 1.01 -1.94 10.58
CA SER A 61 2.05 -2.59 11.38
C SER A 61 2.47 -3.89 10.73
N CYS A 62 3.77 -4.01 10.48
CA CYS A 62 4.34 -5.11 9.72
C CYS A 62 5.32 -5.90 10.58
N SER A 63 5.13 -7.21 10.61
CA SER A 63 6.07 -8.14 11.24
C SER A 63 7.40 -8.15 10.48
N ALA A 64 8.48 -8.47 11.18
CA ALA A 64 9.80 -8.75 10.63
C ALA A 64 9.73 -9.62 9.35
N LEU A 65 10.60 -9.29 8.39
CA LEU A 65 10.73 -9.97 7.10
C LEU A 65 12.16 -10.50 6.94
N GLY A 66 12.30 -11.80 6.72
CA GLY A 66 13.59 -12.46 6.53
C GLY A 66 14.32 -11.99 5.28
N ALA A 67 15.63 -12.26 5.19
CA ALA A 67 16.43 -11.89 4.03
C ALA A 67 15.93 -12.62 2.76
N GLY A 68 15.69 -11.86 1.69
CA GLY A 68 15.17 -12.39 0.42
C GLY A 68 13.69 -12.80 0.43
N GLU A 69 13.01 -12.72 1.58
CA GLU A 69 11.59 -13.07 1.67
C GLU A 69 10.71 -11.98 1.07
N SER A 70 9.59 -12.42 0.50
CA SER A 70 8.50 -11.54 0.04
C SER A 70 7.24 -11.82 0.86
N VAL A 71 6.50 -10.76 1.22
CA VAL A 71 5.22 -10.86 1.94
C VAL A 71 4.15 -9.94 1.35
N ALA A 72 2.92 -10.43 1.25
CA ALA A 72 1.78 -9.61 0.85
C ALA A 72 1.25 -8.84 2.06
N ARG A 73 0.99 -7.55 1.88
CA ARG A 73 0.39 -6.64 2.85
C ARG A 73 -0.91 -6.10 2.30
N SER A 74 -1.84 -5.75 3.18
CA SER A 74 -3.13 -5.21 2.77
C SER A 74 -3.67 -4.20 3.77
N THR A 75 -4.44 -3.23 3.28
CA THR A 75 -5.26 -2.35 4.11
C THR A 75 -6.60 -2.07 3.43
N THR A 76 -7.59 -1.64 4.20
CA THR A 76 -8.95 -1.37 3.71
C THR A 76 -9.27 0.11 3.85
N PHE A 77 -9.91 0.66 2.83
CA PHE A 77 -10.36 2.03 2.77
C PHE A 77 -11.87 2.08 2.52
N ASN A 78 -12.49 3.14 3.01
CA ASN A 78 -13.86 3.53 2.69
C ASN A 78 -13.84 5.03 2.41
N LEU A 79 -13.98 5.40 1.15
CA LEU A 79 -13.77 6.77 0.67
C LEU A 79 -14.95 7.21 -0.21
N PRO A 80 -15.21 8.52 -0.31
CA PRO A 80 -16.19 9.05 -1.23
C PRO A 80 -15.74 8.91 -2.69
N ALA A 81 -16.66 9.13 -3.63
CA ALA A 81 -16.35 9.17 -5.05
C ALA A 81 -15.28 10.24 -5.35
N GLY A 82 -14.29 9.87 -6.16
CA GLY A 82 -13.15 10.73 -6.44
C GLY A 82 -12.04 10.02 -7.23
N ASN A 83 -11.03 10.79 -7.61
CA ASN A 83 -9.82 10.27 -8.22
C ASN A 83 -8.67 10.44 -7.22
N TYR A 84 -8.16 9.32 -6.72
CA TYR A 84 -7.17 9.27 -5.68
C TYR A 84 -5.82 8.84 -6.25
N THR A 85 -4.77 9.59 -5.91
CA THR A 85 -3.39 9.17 -6.12
C THR A 85 -2.97 8.30 -4.94
N MET A 86 -2.41 7.13 -5.26
CA MET A 86 -1.95 6.17 -4.25
C MET A 86 -0.46 6.32 -4.04
N SER A 87 -0.05 6.44 -2.78
CA SER A 87 1.36 6.41 -2.43
C SER A 87 1.64 5.56 -1.20
N LEU A 88 2.84 4.97 -1.16
CA LEU A 88 3.25 4.04 -0.11
C LEU A 88 4.64 4.40 0.41
N VAL A 89 4.76 4.51 1.72
CA VAL A 89 6.04 4.61 2.43
C VAL A 89 6.27 3.29 3.16
N ILE A 90 7.32 2.56 2.78
CA ILE A 90 7.67 1.26 3.35
C ILE A 90 8.78 1.45 4.37
N ASN A 91 8.52 1.13 5.65
CA ASN A 91 9.50 1.28 6.74
C ASN A 91 10.24 2.65 6.72
N GLY A 92 9.47 3.73 6.53
CA GLY A 92 10.00 5.10 6.42
C GLY A 92 10.71 5.44 5.10
N ARG A 93 10.71 4.56 4.10
CA ARG A 93 11.28 4.78 2.76
C ARG A 93 10.18 5.01 1.73
N GLY A 94 10.29 6.08 0.96
CA GLY A 94 9.28 6.47 -0.03
C GLY A 94 9.14 8.00 -0.10
N PRO A 95 8.02 8.52 -0.62
CA PRO A 95 6.84 7.78 -1.10
C PRO A 95 7.07 7.09 -2.45
N LEU A 96 6.54 5.88 -2.60
CA LEU A 96 6.41 5.14 -3.86
C LEU A 96 5.05 5.47 -4.46
N SER A 97 5.00 5.93 -5.71
CA SER A 97 3.74 6.14 -6.42
C SER A 97 3.24 4.82 -6.99
N LEU A 98 2.00 4.45 -6.65
CA LEU A 98 1.36 3.20 -7.09
C LEU A 98 0.33 3.44 -8.21
N GLY A 99 0.24 4.67 -8.72
CA GLY A 99 -0.74 5.10 -9.70
C GLY A 99 -2.00 5.65 -9.05
N ASN A 100 -3.10 5.64 -9.80
CA ASN A 100 -4.36 6.25 -9.40
C ASN A 100 -5.47 5.21 -9.34
N VAL A 101 -6.43 5.43 -8.44
CA VAL A 101 -7.68 4.67 -8.38
C VAL A 101 -8.85 5.64 -8.47
N ILE A 102 -9.83 5.26 -9.29
CA ILE A 102 -11.08 6.00 -9.45
C ILE A 102 -12.12 5.28 -8.60
N ILE A 103 -12.75 6.04 -7.70
CA ILE A 103 -13.88 5.58 -6.89
C ILE A 103 -15.13 6.18 -7.51
N ASP A 104 -16.01 5.33 -8.04
CA ASP A 104 -17.21 5.74 -8.74
C ASP A 104 -18.39 5.93 -7.79
N ASP A 105 -19.33 6.79 -8.16
CA ASP A 105 -20.63 6.85 -7.49
C ASP A 105 -21.54 5.79 -8.09
N CYS A 106 -21.91 4.78 -7.28
CA CYS A 106 -22.63 3.59 -7.74
C CYS A 106 -24.13 3.61 -7.42
N VAL A 107 -24.68 4.76 -7.02
CA VAL A 107 -26.11 4.98 -6.74
C VAL A 107 -26.91 5.46 -7.94
#